data_AF-A0A1S8AQP3-F1
#
_entry.id   AF-A0A1S8AQP3-F1
#
_cell.length_a   1.000
_cell.length_b   1.000
_cell.length_c   1.000
_cell.angle_alpha   90.00
_cell.angle_beta   90.00
_cell.angle_gamma   90.00
#
_symmetry.space_group_name_H-M   'P 1'
#
loop_
_entity.id
_entity.type
_entity.pdbx_description
1 polymer ?
#
loop_
_entity_poly.entity_id
_entity_poly.type
_entity_poly.pdbx_seq_one_letter_code
_entity_poly.pdbx_strand_id
1 'polypeptide(L)'
;MDGKTIRNKLIGSDDQRAVSPVIGVILMVAITVILAAVIAAFVLDMGDPGNKSISASADIENGGSDVTVELTAGGSNVDGIAFVNSNGKIAVYDDSVSSTGASGTYSDSGDGTGDLSGSGSTDYTVYAYQGSVEEDGSIDDADANVELGQVTYDP
;
A
#
# COMPACT_ATOMS: atom_id res chain seq x y z
N MET A 1 34.95 -5.90 72.88
CA MET A 1 33.86 -6.07 71.89
C MET A 1 34.43 -6.83 70.71
N ASP A 2 33.85 -7.96 70.35
CA ASP A 2 34.38 -8.84 69.30
C ASP A 2 34.02 -8.29 67.90
N GLY A 3 35.03 -8.01 67.08
CA GLY A 3 34.86 -7.44 65.74
C GLY A 3 34.23 -8.42 64.74
N LYS A 4 34.22 -9.73 65.04
CA LYS A 4 33.62 -10.74 64.15
C LYS A 4 32.10 -10.64 64.07
N THR A 5 31.44 -10.27 65.17
CA THR A 5 29.97 -10.14 65.22
C THR A 5 29.47 -8.90 64.49
N ILE A 6 30.27 -7.83 64.45
CA ILE A 6 29.92 -6.56 63.77
C ILE A 6 30.02 -6.72 62.24
N ARG A 7 30.98 -7.51 61.73
CA ARG A 7 31.13 -7.74 60.28
C ARG A 7 29.93 -8.43 59.64
N ASN A 8 29.37 -9.47 60.27
CA ASN A 8 28.19 -10.15 59.73
C ASN A 8 26.95 -9.24 59.70
N LYS A 9 26.85 -8.25 60.60
CA LYS A 9 25.73 -7.31 60.65
C LYS A 9 25.80 -6.21 59.58
N LEU A 10 27.00 -5.87 59.11
CA LEU A 10 27.21 -4.86 58.07
C LEU A 10 27.18 -5.42 56.65
N ILE A 11 27.42 -6.72 56.50
CA ILE A 11 27.71 -7.37 55.22
C ILE A 11 26.52 -8.22 54.74
N GLY A 12 25.53 -8.52 55.59
CA GLY A 12 24.40 -9.41 55.26
C GLY A 12 24.84 -10.88 55.21
N SER A 13 23.92 -11.83 55.42
CA SER A 13 24.21 -13.26 55.29
C SER A 13 24.54 -13.62 53.83
N ASP A 14 25.29 -14.70 53.61
CA ASP A 14 25.71 -15.15 52.26
C ASP A 14 24.51 -15.32 51.30
N ASP A 15 23.36 -15.76 51.83
CA ASP A 15 22.11 -15.89 51.08
C ASP A 15 21.61 -14.55 50.51
N GLN A 16 21.76 -13.43 51.24
CA GLN A 16 21.29 -12.11 50.80
C GLN A 16 22.22 -11.49 49.75
N ARG A 17 23.50 -11.89 49.73
CA ARG A 17 24.48 -11.43 48.72
C ARG A 17 24.30 -12.06 47.36
N ALA A 18 23.72 -13.27 47.31
CA ALA A 18 23.48 -13.97 46.05
C ALA A 18 22.27 -13.43 45.27
N VAL A 19 21.29 -12.82 45.96
CA VAL A 19 20.04 -12.37 45.31
C VAL A 19 20.19 -11.00 44.63
N SER A 20 21.11 -10.13 45.07
CA SER A 20 21.24 -8.78 44.52
C SER A 20 21.84 -8.70 43.10
N PRO A 21 22.81 -9.54 42.67
CA PRO A 21 23.27 -9.52 41.27
C PRO A 21 22.23 -10.09 40.32
N VAL A 22 21.53 -11.14 40.74
CA VAL A 22 20.53 -11.83 39.92
C VAL A 22 19.32 -10.94 39.66
N ILE A 23 18.83 -10.24 40.69
CA ILE A 23 17.73 -9.27 40.53
C ILE A 23 18.16 -8.11 39.60
N GLY A 24 19.39 -7.63 39.71
CA GLY A 24 19.90 -6.58 38.83
C GLY A 24 19.92 -6.99 37.36
N VAL A 25 20.36 -8.20 37.07
CA VAL A 25 20.38 -8.74 35.70
C VAL A 25 18.97 -8.93 35.16
N ILE A 26 18.05 -9.48 35.96
CA ILE A 26 16.66 -9.67 35.53
C ILE A 26 16.01 -8.33 35.22
N LEU A 27 16.18 -7.31 36.06
CA LEU A 27 15.60 -5.99 35.84
C LEU A 27 16.23 -5.28 34.63
N MET A 28 17.53 -5.39 34.45
CA MET A 28 18.23 -4.80 33.30
C MET A 28 17.77 -5.43 31.99
N VAL A 29 17.69 -6.76 31.94
CA VAL A 29 17.23 -7.49 30.75
C VAL A 29 15.74 -7.24 30.49
N ALA A 30 14.90 -7.21 31.53
CA ALA A 30 13.47 -6.99 31.35
C ALA A 30 13.17 -5.64 30.68
N ILE A 31 13.82 -4.57 31.13
CA ILE A 31 13.57 -3.22 30.57
C ILE A 31 14.06 -3.12 29.13
N THR A 32 15.26 -3.65 28.82
CA THR A 32 15.81 -3.56 27.46
C THR A 32 15.01 -4.39 26.46
N VAL A 33 14.50 -5.55 26.86
CA VAL A 33 13.64 -6.39 26.02
C VAL A 33 12.31 -5.69 25.73
N ILE A 34 11.69 -5.06 26.74
CA ILE A 34 10.45 -4.30 26.55
C ILE A 34 10.69 -3.12 25.61
N LEU A 35 11.73 -2.32 25.84
CA LEU A 35 12.03 -1.15 24.99
C LEU A 35 12.33 -1.55 23.55
N ALA A 36 13.10 -2.63 23.35
CA ALA A 36 13.40 -3.13 22.01
C ALA A 36 12.12 -3.60 21.28
N ALA A 37 11.25 -4.36 21.96
CA ALA A 37 9.99 -4.83 21.37
C ALA A 37 9.04 -3.69 21.01
N VAL A 38 8.92 -2.69 21.89
CA VAL A 38 8.04 -1.54 21.68
C VAL A 38 8.54 -0.68 20.51
N ILE A 39 9.83 -0.39 20.44
CA ILE A 39 10.39 0.38 19.32
C ILE A 39 10.26 -0.41 18.01
N ALA A 40 10.47 -1.73 18.01
CA ALA A 40 10.27 -2.55 16.82
C ALA A 40 8.82 -2.50 16.32
N ALA A 41 7.83 -2.52 17.22
CA ALA A 41 6.42 -2.34 16.87
C ALA A 41 6.16 -0.96 16.25
N PHE A 42 6.70 0.11 16.84
CA PHE A 42 6.56 1.46 16.27
C PHE A 42 7.28 1.64 14.93
N VAL A 43 8.44 1.02 14.73
CA VAL A 43 9.18 1.08 13.46
C VAL A 43 8.46 0.28 12.37
N LEU A 44 7.85 -0.86 12.71
CA LEU A 44 7.06 -1.65 11.77
C LEU A 44 5.73 -0.98 11.43
N ASP A 45 5.10 -0.31 12.39
CA ASP A 45 3.86 0.47 12.19
C ASP A 45 4.12 1.80 11.44
N MET A 46 5.37 2.27 11.41
CA MET A 46 5.86 3.32 10.49
C MET A 46 6.37 2.76 9.16
N GLY A 47 6.24 1.45 8.93
CA GLY A 47 6.64 0.77 7.70
C GLY A 47 5.79 1.24 6.52
N ASP A 48 6.29 2.31 5.89
CA ASP A 48 5.88 2.92 4.64
C ASP A 48 4.46 3.51 4.58
N PRO A 49 4.25 4.75 5.04
CA PRO A 49 3.30 5.65 4.40
C PRO A 49 4.00 6.22 3.16
N GLY A 50 4.53 5.36 2.30
CA GLY A 50 5.01 5.71 0.97
C GLY A 50 3.78 6.12 0.20
N ASN A 51 3.30 7.32 0.47
CA ASN A 51 2.19 7.96 -0.19
C ASN A 51 2.74 8.33 -1.57
N LYS A 52 3.00 7.31 -2.39
CA LYS A 52 3.33 7.40 -3.79
C LYS A 52 2.18 8.21 -4.38
N SER A 53 2.44 9.49 -4.56
CA SER A 53 1.45 10.41 -5.08
C SER A 53 1.68 10.43 -6.58
N ILE A 54 0.73 9.87 -7.31
CA ILE A 54 0.69 9.93 -8.76
C ILE A 54 -0.16 11.14 -9.18
N SER A 55 0.20 11.77 -10.29
CA SER A 55 -0.60 12.83 -10.90
C SER A 55 -0.60 12.61 -12.39
N ALA A 56 -1.77 12.31 -12.93
CA ALA A 56 -1.97 12.05 -14.34
C ALA A 56 -3.24 12.75 -14.83
N SER A 57 -3.31 12.96 -16.13
CA SER A 57 -4.47 13.48 -16.82
C SER A 57 -4.60 12.73 -18.13
N ALA A 58 -5.83 12.45 -18.54
CA ALA A 58 -6.13 11.80 -19.80
C ALA A 58 -7.28 12.50 -20.50
N ASP A 59 -7.26 12.46 -21.83
CA ASP A 59 -8.41 12.74 -22.66
C ASP A 59 -9.15 11.43 -22.91
N ILE A 60 -10.44 11.40 -22.57
CA ILE A 60 -11.31 10.24 -22.74
C ILE A 60 -12.34 10.59 -23.81
N GLU A 61 -12.27 9.92 -24.95
CA GLU A 61 -13.21 10.07 -26.06
C GLU A 61 -14.15 8.86 -26.11
N ASN A 62 -15.46 9.13 -26.10
CA ASN A 62 -16.49 8.10 -26.22
C ASN A 62 -17.07 8.12 -27.63
N GLY A 63 -16.86 7.04 -28.38
CA GLY A 63 -17.39 6.81 -29.72
C GLY A 63 -18.73 6.06 -29.75
N GLY A 64 -19.35 5.82 -28.59
CA GLY A 64 -20.49 4.92 -28.42
C GLY A 64 -20.02 3.49 -28.19
N SER A 65 -19.64 2.79 -29.27
CA SER A 65 -19.18 1.39 -29.24
C SER A 65 -17.73 1.19 -28.83
N ASP A 66 -16.94 2.27 -28.80
CA ASP A 66 -15.52 2.27 -28.47
C ASP A 66 -15.20 3.45 -27.53
N VAL A 67 -14.34 3.23 -26.54
CA VAL A 67 -13.80 4.27 -25.67
C VAL A 67 -12.31 4.40 -25.93
N THR A 68 -11.83 5.59 -26.27
CA THR A 68 -10.40 5.85 -26.42
C THR A 68 -9.91 6.69 -25.25
N VAL A 69 -8.79 6.28 -24.66
CA VAL A 69 -8.14 7.01 -23.56
C VAL A 69 -6.72 7.34 -23.98
N GLU A 70 -6.37 8.63 -23.98
CA GLU A 70 -5.01 9.11 -24.23
C GLU A 70 -4.47 9.81 -22.99
N LEU A 71 -3.29 9.40 -22.53
CA LEU A 71 -2.66 10.01 -21.37
C LEU A 71 -1.97 11.34 -21.75
N THR A 72 -2.50 12.47 -21.32
CA THR A 72 -1.97 13.80 -21.66
C THR A 72 -0.91 14.32 -20.69
N ALA A 73 -0.90 13.82 -19.46
CA ALA A 73 0.09 14.18 -18.44
C ALA A 73 0.30 13.03 -17.43
N GLY A 74 1.48 12.98 -16.78
CA GLY A 74 1.76 12.07 -15.66
C GLY A 74 2.63 10.84 -15.95
N GLY A 75 2.99 10.59 -17.21
CA GLY A 75 3.57 9.34 -17.70
C GLY A 75 4.97 8.93 -17.24
N SER A 76 5.56 9.54 -16.20
CA SER A 76 6.81 9.03 -15.58
C SER A 76 6.56 8.14 -14.37
N ASN A 77 5.35 8.17 -13.82
CA ASN A 77 4.99 7.46 -12.58
C ASN A 77 3.69 6.65 -12.74
N VAL A 78 3.23 6.46 -13.98
CA VAL A 78 2.03 5.70 -14.33
C VAL A 78 2.49 4.37 -14.92
N ASP A 79 2.04 3.26 -14.36
CA ASP A 79 2.33 1.92 -14.89
C ASP A 79 1.22 1.45 -15.83
N GLY A 80 0.01 2.02 -15.74
CA GLY A 80 -1.09 1.75 -16.66
C GLY A 80 -2.37 2.51 -16.30
N ILE A 81 -3.45 2.21 -17.04
CA ILE A 81 -4.80 2.68 -16.72
C ILE A 81 -5.76 1.53 -16.45
N ALA A 82 -6.76 1.76 -15.61
CA ALA A 82 -7.78 0.78 -15.25
C ALA A 82 -9.17 1.39 -15.33
N PHE A 83 -10.12 0.62 -15.84
CA PHE A 83 -11.54 0.95 -15.85
C PHE A 83 -12.20 0.25 -14.67
N VAL A 84 -12.79 1.03 -13.78
CA VAL A 84 -13.48 0.54 -12.58
C VAL A 84 -14.98 0.68 -12.79
N ASN A 85 -15.70 -0.42 -12.60
CA ASN A 85 -17.16 -0.43 -12.72
C ASN A 85 -17.84 0.18 -11.47
N SER A 86 -19.16 0.35 -11.54
CA SER A 86 -19.96 0.86 -10.40
C SER A 86 -19.88 0.00 -9.11
N ASN A 87 -19.39 -1.23 -9.20
CA ASN A 87 -19.17 -2.12 -8.07
C ASN A 87 -17.79 -1.92 -7.40
N GLY A 88 -16.97 -1.00 -7.92
CA GLY A 88 -15.62 -0.75 -7.42
C GLY A 88 -14.61 -1.81 -7.84
N LYS A 89 -14.94 -2.61 -8.87
CA LYS A 89 -14.09 -3.68 -9.37
C LYS A 89 -13.45 -3.27 -10.70
N ILE A 90 -12.21 -3.67 -10.91
CA ILE A 90 -11.51 -3.43 -12.18
C ILE A 90 -12.12 -4.33 -13.25
N ALA A 91 -12.69 -3.72 -14.29
CA ALA A 91 -13.24 -4.43 -15.44
C ALA A 91 -12.17 -4.73 -16.49
N VAL A 92 -11.29 -3.76 -16.74
CA VAL A 92 -10.15 -3.92 -17.65
C VAL A 92 -9.02 -3.01 -17.20
N TYR A 93 -7.78 -3.43 -17.42
CA TYR A 93 -6.59 -2.63 -17.19
C TYR A 93 -5.63 -2.76 -18.38
N ASP A 94 -4.81 -1.74 -18.59
CA ASP A 94 -3.88 -1.64 -19.72
C ASP A 94 -2.57 -0.97 -19.28
N ASP A 95 -1.51 -1.79 -19.18
CA ASP A 95 -0.14 -1.36 -18.85
C ASP A 95 0.55 -0.62 -20.02
N SER A 96 -0.01 -0.69 -21.24
CA SER A 96 0.56 -0.03 -22.41
C SER A 96 0.35 1.48 -22.40
N VAL A 97 -0.67 1.97 -21.68
CA VAL A 97 -0.96 3.40 -21.48
C VAL A 97 -0.23 3.93 -20.24
N SER A 98 1.10 3.85 -20.27
CA SER A 98 1.99 4.21 -19.14
C SER A 98 2.75 5.52 -19.33
N SER A 99 2.71 6.12 -20.52
CA SER A 99 3.49 7.34 -20.83
C SER A 99 2.63 8.43 -21.47
N THR A 100 3.07 9.68 -21.36
CA THR A 100 2.37 10.81 -21.99
C THR A 100 2.37 10.65 -23.51
N GLY A 101 1.18 10.73 -24.11
CA GLY A 101 0.89 10.47 -25.52
C GLY A 101 0.61 9.00 -25.85
N ALA A 102 0.68 8.09 -24.88
CA ALA A 102 0.19 6.73 -25.06
C ALA A 102 -1.34 6.73 -25.04
N SER A 103 -1.94 5.89 -25.89
CA SER A 103 -3.39 5.75 -25.97
C SER A 103 -3.80 4.30 -26.20
N GLY A 104 -4.99 3.97 -25.71
CA GLY A 104 -5.65 2.68 -25.91
C GLY A 104 -7.12 2.88 -26.27
N THR A 105 -7.66 1.95 -27.04
CA THR A 105 -9.07 1.94 -27.47
C THR A 105 -9.73 0.67 -26.97
N TYR A 106 -10.87 0.78 -26.31
CA TYR A 106 -11.49 -0.31 -25.58
C TYR A 106 -12.92 -0.53 -26.08
N SER A 107 -13.26 -1.79 -26.39
CA SER A 107 -14.59 -2.17 -26.87
C SER A 107 -14.87 -3.66 -26.78
N ASP A 108 -16.16 -4.03 -26.82
CA ASP A 108 -16.67 -5.42 -26.87
C ASP A 108 -16.40 -6.12 -28.23
N SER A 109 -15.92 -5.38 -29.24
CA SER A 109 -15.72 -5.90 -30.60
C SER A 109 -14.48 -6.80 -30.74
N GLY A 110 -13.59 -6.82 -29.76
CA GLY A 110 -12.30 -7.53 -29.81
C GLY A 110 -11.24 -6.90 -30.72
N ASP A 111 -11.54 -5.74 -31.32
CA ASP A 111 -10.64 -4.97 -32.19
C ASP A 111 -9.79 -3.92 -31.41
N GLY A 112 -10.03 -3.76 -30.11
CA GLY A 112 -9.36 -2.80 -29.22
C GLY A 112 -8.14 -3.33 -28.46
N THR A 113 -7.52 -2.47 -27.66
CA THR A 113 -6.44 -2.80 -26.70
C THR A 113 -6.95 -3.60 -25.49
N GLY A 114 -8.22 -3.44 -25.14
CA GLY A 114 -8.89 -4.20 -24.09
C GLY A 114 -10.39 -4.33 -24.32
N ASP A 115 -10.99 -5.33 -23.68
CA ASP A 115 -12.41 -5.66 -23.81
C ASP A 115 -13.22 -4.95 -22.73
N LEU A 116 -14.17 -4.12 -23.15
CA LEU A 116 -15.18 -3.52 -22.28
C LEU A 116 -16.50 -4.25 -22.51
N SER A 117 -16.71 -5.34 -21.79
CA SER A 117 -17.93 -6.13 -21.95
C SER A 117 -19.03 -5.62 -21.01
N GLY A 118 -20.21 -5.32 -21.57
CA GLY A 118 -21.37 -4.83 -20.81
C GLY A 118 -22.69 -5.21 -21.47
N SER A 119 -23.75 -5.39 -20.67
CA SER A 119 -25.09 -5.58 -21.21
C SER A 119 -25.83 -4.25 -21.20
N GLY A 120 -25.63 -3.44 -22.25
CA GLY A 120 -26.18 -2.09 -22.39
C GLY A 120 -25.30 -1.02 -21.72
N SER A 121 -25.87 0.18 -21.58
CA SER A 121 -25.16 1.35 -21.04
C SER A 121 -24.58 1.09 -19.64
N THR A 122 -23.25 1.18 -19.52
CA THR A 122 -22.46 0.90 -18.31
C THR A 122 -21.51 2.04 -18.00
N ASP A 123 -21.51 2.52 -16.75
CA ASP A 123 -20.61 3.58 -16.30
C ASP A 123 -19.30 2.99 -15.78
N TYR A 124 -18.19 3.53 -16.28
CA TYR A 124 -16.85 3.24 -15.84
C TYR A 124 -16.15 4.50 -15.36
N THR A 125 -15.38 4.36 -14.29
CA THR A 125 -14.43 5.38 -13.85
C THR A 125 -13.04 4.94 -14.27
N VAL A 126 -12.32 5.80 -14.99
CA VAL A 126 -10.97 5.54 -15.47
C VAL A 126 -9.97 6.07 -14.46
N TYR A 127 -9.06 5.20 -14.02
CA TYR A 127 -7.96 5.53 -13.13
C TYR A 127 -6.63 5.31 -13.84
N ALA A 128 -5.65 6.15 -13.55
CA ALA A 128 -4.24 5.81 -13.77
C ALA A 128 -3.69 5.22 -12.47
N TYR A 129 -2.87 4.17 -12.56
CA TYR A 129 -2.27 3.53 -11.40
C TYR A 129 -0.74 3.41 -11.50
N GLN A 130 -0.11 3.21 -10.35
CA GLN A 130 1.26 2.75 -10.19
C GLN A 130 1.26 1.46 -9.38
N GLY A 131 2.14 0.53 -9.69
CA GLY A 131 2.24 -0.77 -9.08
C GLY A 131 1.58 -1.84 -9.94
N SER A 132 0.80 -2.71 -9.32
CA SER A 132 0.15 -3.83 -10.00
C SER A 132 -1.32 -3.89 -9.61
N VAL A 133 -2.16 -4.22 -10.57
CA VAL A 133 -3.59 -4.45 -10.39
C VAL A 133 -3.98 -5.75 -11.09
N GLU A 134 -5.15 -6.27 -10.76
CA GLU A 134 -5.70 -7.48 -11.36
C GLU A 134 -7.14 -7.22 -11.82
N GLU A 135 -7.56 -7.92 -12.87
CA GLU A 135 -8.96 -7.92 -13.32
C GLU A 135 -9.86 -8.51 -12.21
N ASP A 136 -11.05 -7.93 -12.02
CA ASP A 136 -11.89 -8.17 -10.85
C ASP A 136 -11.16 -7.92 -9.51
N GLY A 137 -10.10 -7.12 -9.51
CA GLY A 137 -9.41 -6.59 -8.31
C GLY A 137 -10.04 -5.30 -7.79
N SER A 138 -9.40 -4.67 -6.80
CA SER A 138 -9.71 -3.30 -6.36
C SER A 138 -8.65 -2.34 -6.88
N ILE A 139 -9.03 -1.11 -7.26
CA ILE A 139 -8.05 -0.06 -7.60
C ILE A 139 -7.22 0.38 -6.39
N ASP A 140 -7.71 0.11 -5.18
CA ASP A 140 -7.00 0.38 -3.93
C ASP A 140 -5.86 -0.60 -3.65
N ASP A 141 -5.77 -1.70 -4.41
CA ASP A 141 -4.66 -2.66 -4.31
C ASP A 141 -3.38 -2.12 -5.00
N ALA A 142 -3.51 -1.07 -5.82
CA ALA A 142 -2.38 -0.37 -6.42
C ALA A 142 -1.58 0.43 -5.38
N ASP A 143 -0.28 0.61 -5.65
CA ASP A 143 0.59 1.45 -4.80
C ASP A 143 0.14 2.92 -4.78
N ALA A 144 -0.41 3.39 -5.90
CA ALA A 144 -0.98 4.72 -6.07
C ALA A 144 -2.02 4.70 -7.20
N ASN A 145 -3.07 5.50 -7.08
CA ASN A 145 -4.03 5.71 -8.15
C ASN A 145 -4.50 7.18 -8.22
N VAL A 146 -5.00 7.59 -9.39
CA VAL A 146 -5.65 8.88 -9.60
C VAL A 146 -6.79 8.74 -10.60
N GLU A 147 -7.96 9.29 -10.26
CA GLU A 147 -9.12 9.33 -11.15
C GLU A 147 -8.84 10.30 -12.31
N LEU A 148 -8.97 9.81 -13.54
CA LEU A 148 -8.82 10.59 -14.77
C LEU A 148 -10.16 11.14 -15.25
N GLY A 149 -11.24 10.38 -15.06
CA GLY A 149 -12.59 10.78 -15.43
C GLY A 149 -13.57 9.60 -15.46
N GLN A 150 -14.79 9.88 -15.88
CA GLN A 150 -15.86 8.89 -16.02
C GLN A 150 -16.33 8.81 -17.46
N VAL A 151 -16.73 7.62 -17.87
CA VAL A 151 -17.21 7.33 -19.23
C VAL A 151 -18.35 6.33 -19.18
N THR A 152 -19.40 6.59 -19.95
CA THR A 152 -20.53 5.68 -20.10
C THR A 152 -20.36 4.90 -21.40
N TYR A 153 -20.06 3.61 -21.30
CA TYR A 153 -19.95 2.71 -22.43
C TYR A 153 -21.33 2.18 -22.85
N ASP A 154 -21.67 2.23 -24.14
CA ASP A 154 -22.93 1.69 -24.67
C ASP A 154 -22.64 0.78 -25.88
N PRO A 155 -22.57 -0.56 -25.68
CA PRO A 155 -22.17 -1.52 -26.70
C PRO A 155 -23.14 -1.62 -27.89
#